data_AF-A0A537X6N3-F1
#
_entry.id   AF-A0A537X6N3-F1
#
_cell.length_a   1.000
_cell.length_b   1.000
_cell.length_c   1.000
_cell.angle_alpha   90.00
_cell.angle_beta   90.00
_cell.angle_gamma   90.00
#
_symmetry.space_group_name_H-M   'P 1'
#
loop_
_entity.id
_entity.type
_entity.pdbx_description
1 polymer ?
#
loop_
_entity_poly.entity_id
_entity_poly.type
_entity_poly.pdbx_seq_one_letter_code
_entity_poly.pdbx_strand_id
1 'polypeptide(L)'
;MPACPTRSAPTRWSPPGGCHPERWSWWPTTRRSRRCWRRSVADASSAVRVALLYPELLGTYGDRGNARVLLQRLAWRGVAAELVEAPWGEPAPAACDIYVLGGGEDSPQASAAAALIAEGVVNRAVDDGAAVLGVCAGFQILGHSFFGPGGAARPGLGLLDCTTARRASPRIVGEILVEPNPEVGLPALSGYENHAGLTDLGPRAVPLGRVDVGVGNGDGTEGALEGRVVGTYLHGPVLARNPALADLILSWFAGELEPLDDGEVTDLREERRQFVAAEVARRPSRKRLGEPPFGWRRYRRRRMASTDRPRAANFSV
;
A
#
# COMPACT_ATOMS: atom_id res chain seq x y z
N MET A 1 -2.67 50.10 54.38
CA MET A 1 -3.34 50.35 53.08
C MET A 1 -2.81 49.35 52.06
N PRO A 2 -3.64 48.78 51.17
CA PRO A 2 -4.78 47.86 51.37
C PRO A 2 -4.30 46.38 51.33
N ALA A 3 -4.87 45.43 52.08
CA ALA A 3 -6.17 44.77 52.02
C ALA A 3 -6.34 43.76 50.85
N CYS A 4 -6.47 42.49 51.24
CA CYS A 4 -6.93 41.35 50.45
C CYS A 4 -8.38 41.56 49.96
N PRO A 5 -8.75 40.99 48.80
CA PRO A 5 -10.08 40.44 48.63
C PRO A 5 -10.05 38.94 48.33
N THR A 6 -10.98 38.26 48.98
CA THR A 6 -11.30 36.84 48.85
C THR A 6 -12.36 36.61 47.77
N ARG A 7 -12.33 35.40 47.19
CA ARG A 7 -13.41 34.61 46.54
C ARG A 7 -14.21 35.18 45.36
N SER A 8 -14.20 34.42 44.25
CA SER A 8 -15.37 33.64 43.79
C SER A 8 -15.04 32.75 42.57
N ALA A 9 -15.36 31.45 42.66
CA ALA A 9 -15.78 30.63 41.51
C ALA A 9 -17.26 30.99 41.21
N PRO A 10 -17.82 30.82 40.00
CA PRO A 10 -17.78 29.64 39.10
C PRO A 10 -17.53 30.05 37.62
N THR A 11 -17.35 29.18 36.62
CA THR A 11 -18.34 28.28 36.03
C THR A 11 -17.67 27.28 35.08
N ARG A 12 -18.15 26.04 35.12
CA ARG A 12 -17.94 24.97 34.12
C ARG A 12 -17.96 25.52 32.71
N TRP A 13 -16.86 25.32 31.98
CA TRP A 13 -16.89 25.33 30.52
C TRP A 13 -17.08 23.89 30.05
N SER A 14 -18.25 23.61 29.48
CA SER A 14 -18.53 22.37 28.77
C SER A 14 -18.12 22.55 27.31
N PRO A 15 -17.27 21.69 26.73
CA PRO A 15 -17.04 21.72 25.29
C PRO A 15 -18.32 21.26 24.57
N PRO A 16 -18.67 21.86 23.42
CA PRO A 16 -19.84 21.46 22.66
C PRO A 16 -19.67 20.03 22.16
N GLY A 17 -20.62 19.18 22.55
CA GLY A 17 -20.78 17.83 22.02
C GLY A 17 -21.11 17.87 20.54
N GLY A 18 -20.59 16.88 19.83
CA GLY A 18 -20.92 16.65 18.42
C GLY A 18 -19.84 15.87 17.67
N CYS A 19 -19.39 14.74 18.20
CA CYS A 19 -18.70 13.74 17.37
C CYS A 19 -19.71 13.20 16.36
N HIS A 20 -19.59 13.59 15.09
CA HIS A 20 -20.21 12.90 13.97
C HIS A 20 -19.21 11.87 13.41
N PRO A 21 -19.36 10.56 13.70
CA PRO A 21 -18.59 9.53 13.03
C PRO A 21 -19.32 9.15 11.73
N GLU A 22 -19.30 10.02 10.73
CA GLU A 22 -19.77 9.70 9.38
C GLU A 22 -18.74 10.10 8.34
N ARG A 23 -17.66 9.31 8.22
CA ARG A 23 -16.85 9.35 6.99
C ARG A 23 -16.06 8.09 6.68
N TRP A 24 -16.55 6.91 7.04
CA TRP A 24 -15.97 5.62 6.59
C TRP A 24 -17.06 4.54 6.51
N SER A 25 -18.07 4.72 5.66
CA SER A 25 -19.15 3.73 5.49
C SER A 25 -19.48 3.47 4.02
N TRP A 26 -18.52 2.91 3.28
CA TRP A 26 -18.77 2.31 1.96
C TRP A 26 -18.04 0.97 1.82
N TRP A 27 -18.30 0.05 2.76
CA TRP A 27 -17.90 -1.35 2.64
C TRP A 27 -19.17 -2.19 2.45
N PRO A 28 -19.25 -3.09 1.45
CA PRO A 28 -20.32 -4.07 1.40
C PRO A 28 -20.30 -4.88 2.69
N THR A 29 -21.36 -4.77 3.49
CA THR A 29 -21.50 -5.48 4.75
C THR A 29 -21.90 -6.93 4.47
N THR A 30 -20.96 -7.74 3.98
CA THR A 30 -21.12 -9.19 4.10
C THR A 30 -21.00 -9.57 5.56
N ARG A 31 -22.09 -10.14 6.07
CA ARG A 31 -22.36 -10.50 7.45
C ARG A 31 -21.48 -11.69 7.89
N ARG A 32 -20.16 -11.52 7.99
CA ARG A 32 -19.26 -12.45 8.67
C ARG A 32 -18.32 -11.69 9.61
N SER A 33 -18.58 -11.91 10.90
CA SER A 33 -17.81 -11.48 12.09
C SER A 33 -17.28 -10.04 12.14
N ARG A 34 -18.05 -9.17 12.80
CA ARG A 34 -17.53 -8.00 13.50
C ARG A 34 -16.62 -8.45 14.67
N ARG A 35 -15.37 -8.81 14.42
CA ARG A 35 -14.34 -8.58 15.45
C ARG A 35 -13.93 -7.13 15.29
N CYS A 36 -14.34 -6.30 16.25
CA CYS A 36 -13.86 -4.95 16.39
C CYS A 36 -12.38 -5.04 16.80
N TRP A 37 -11.48 -5.17 15.83
CA TRP A 37 -10.03 -5.18 16.03
C TRP A 37 -9.54 -3.76 16.32
N ARG A 38 -10.06 -3.13 17.37
CA ARG A 38 -9.22 -2.23 18.15
C ARG A 38 -8.43 -3.15 19.05
N ARG A 39 -7.13 -3.27 18.81
CA ARG A 39 -6.22 -3.74 19.85
C ARG A 39 -6.51 -2.85 21.05
N SER A 40 -7.14 -3.40 22.08
CA SER A 40 -7.36 -2.62 23.29
C SER A 40 -5.97 -2.26 23.81
N VAL A 41 -5.82 -1.05 24.34
CA VAL A 41 -4.55 -0.61 24.95
C VAL A 41 -4.07 -1.60 26.04
N ALA A 42 -4.96 -2.48 26.53
CA ALA A 42 -4.64 -3.57 27.47
C ALA A 42 -3.93 -4.79 26.84
N ASP A 43 -3.92 -4.96 25.51
CA ASP A 43 -3.17 -6.01 24.79
C ASP A 43 -1.83 -5.47 24.24
N ALA A 44 -1.39 -4.31 24.73
CA ALA A 44 -0.13 -3.64 24.38
C ALA A 44 1.13 -4.37 24.87
N SER A 45 1.01 -5.57 25.46
CA SER A 45 2.15 -6.33 25.98
C SER A 45 2.86 -7.20 24.95
N SER A 46 2.27 -7.48 23.79
CA SER A 46 2.91 -8.23 22.70
C SER A 46 3.57 -7.30 21.68
N ALA A 47 4.75 -7.64 21.18
CA ALA A 47 5.39 -6.84 20.13
C ALA A 47 4.60 -6.94 18.82
N VAL A 48 4.50 -5.85 18.04
CA VAL A 48 4.00 -5.88 16.66
C VAL A 48 4.98 -6.68 15.80
N ARG A 49 4.50 -7.70 15.11
CA ARG A 49 5.35 -8.63 14.37
C ARG A 49 5.28 -8.31 12.88
N VAL A 50 6.42 -7.94 12.30
CA VAL A 50 6.55 -7.66 10.87
C VAL A 50 7.28 -8.83 10.21
N ALA A 51 6.59 -9.56 9.33
CA ALA A 51 7.17 -10.64 8.54
C ALA A 51 7.82 -10.10 7.27
N LEU A 52 9.09 -10.43 7.03
CA LEU A 52 9.76 -10.22 5.75
C LEU A 52 9.84 -11.56 5.02
N LEU A 53 9.08 -11.69 3.93
CA LEU A 53 8.91 -12.97 3.23
C LEU A 53 9.96 -13.16 2.14
N TYR A 54 10.66 -14.30 2.21
CA TYR A 54 11.63 -14.81 1.25
C TYR A 54 12.60 -13.75 0.73
N PRO A 55 13.33 -13.02 1.61
CA PRO A 55 14.21 -11.93 1.20
C PRO A 55 15.31 -12.37 0.23
N GLU A 56 15.68 -13.66 0.19
CA GLU A 56 16.64 -14.20 -0.78
C GLU A 56 16.08 -14.25 -2.21
N LEU A 57 14.76 -14.42 -2.36
CA LEU A 57 14.07 -14.45 -3.65
C LEU A 57 13.49 -13.08 -4.03
N LEU A 58 13.06 -12.31 -3.02
CA LEU A 58 12.29 -11.07 -3.14
C LEU A 58 13.02 -9.87 -2.49
N GLY A 59 14.35 -9.82 -2.63
CA GLY A 59 15.19 -8.79 -2.01
C GLY A 59 15.91 -7.83 -2.95
N THR A 60 15.69 -7.92 -4.27
CA THR A 60 16.56 -7.30 -5.30
C THR A 60 16.68 -5.78 -5.17
N TYR A 61 15.64 -5.11 -4.67
CA TYR A 61 15.56 -3.64 -4.63
C TYR A 61 15.66 -3.04 -3.21
N GLY A 62 16.26 -3.77 -2.28
CA GLY A 62 16.49 -3.28 -0.91
C GLY A 62 15.23 -3.23 -0.05
N ASP A 63 14.20 -4.01 -0.40
CA ASP A 63 12.87 -3.94 0.22
C ASP A 63 12.84 -4.38 1.69
N ARG A 64 13.89 -5.02 2.21
CA ARG A 64 14.14 -5.16 3.67
C ARG A 64 14.08 -3.81 4.39
N GLY A 65 14.44 -2.73 3.70
CA GLY A 65 14.32 -1.37 4.24
C GLY A 65 12.88 -0.96 4.54
N ASN A 66 11.86 -1.48 3.84
CA ASN A 66 10.46 -1.20 4.17
C ASN A 66 10.10 -1.79 5.55
N ALA A 67 10.47 -3.05 5.80
CA ALA A 67 10.27 -3.67 7.10
C ALA A 67 11.02 -2.90 8.20
N ARG A 68 12.26 -2.45 7.93
CA ARG A 68 13.03 -1.64 8.88
C ARG A 68 12.36 -0.29 9.19
N VAL A 69 11.79 0.38 8.19
CA VAL A 69 11.05 1.64 8.40
C VAL A 69 9.84 1.43 9.30
N LEU A 70 9.06 0.35 9.09
CA LEU A 70 7.92 0.04 9.96
C LEU A 70 8.34 -0.13 11.43
N LEU A 71 9.39 -0.94 11.66
CA LEU A 71 9.93 -1.17 13.00
C LEU A 71 10.45 0.12 13.64
N GLN A 72 11.18 0.93 12.88
CA GLN A 72 11.75 2.18 13.39
C GLN A 72 10.67 3.19 13.76
N ARG A 73 9.62 3.30 12.94
CA ARG A 73 8.49 4.21 13.21
C ARG A 73 7.64 3.77 14.39
N LEU A 74 7.55 2.47 14.67
CA LEU A 74 6.96 1.95 15.90
C LEU A 74 7.85 2.23 17.11
N ALA A 75 9.17 2.01 16.98
CA ALA A 75 10.14 2.26 18.04
C ALA A 75 10.18 3.74 18.47
N TRP A 76 10.12 4.68 17.52
CA TRP A 76 10.03 6.12 17.83
C TRP A 76 8.77 6.51 18.60
N ARG A 77 7.74 5.66 18.59
CA ARG A 77 6.49 5.84 19.33
C ARG A 77 6.42 4.96 20.59
N GLY A 78 7.53 4.36 21.00
CA GLY A 78 7.59 3.47 22.15
C GLY A 78 6.79 2.18 22.01
N VAL A 79 6.41 1.79 20.78
CA VAL A 79 5.69 0.54 20.51
C VAL A 79 6.69 -0.57 20.23
N ALA A 80 6.64 -1.63 21.03
CA ALA A 80 7.48 -2.81 20.83
C ALA A 80 7.14 -3.47 19.47
N ALA A 81 8.18 -3.78 18.69
CA ALA A 81 8.03 -4.43 17.40
C ALA A 81 9.23 -5.33 17.10
N GLU A 82 8.98 -6.44 16.39
CA GLU A 82 10.02 -7.40 15.98
C GLU A 82 9.94 -7.72 14.50
N LEU A 83 11.11 -7.96 13.91
CA LEU A 83 11.24 -8.51 12.56
C LEU A 83 11.22 -10.02 12.63
N VAL A 84 10.34 -10.65 11.85
CA VAL A 84 10.34 -12.09 11.62
C VAL A 84 10.77 -12.31 10.17
N GLU A 85 12.01 -12.73 9.94
CA GLU A 85 12.43 -13.10 8.60
C GLU A 85 11.99 -14.53 8.29
N ALA A 86 11.37 -14.72 7.13
CA ALA A 86 10.98 -16.03 6.62
C ALA A 86 11.87 -16.35 5.42
N PRO A 87 13.03 -16.99 5.63
CA PRO A 87 13.95 -17.29 4.54
C PRO A 87 13.34 -18.32 3.59
N TRP A 88 13.84 -18.36 2.37
CA TRP A 88 13.43 -19.38 1.41
C TRP A 88 13.69 -20.80 1.94
N GLY A 89 12.68 -21.68 1.81
CA GLY A 89 12.73 -23.07 2.28
C GLY A 89 12.17 -23.27 3.69
N GLU A 90 11.90 -22.18 4.41
CA GLU A 90 11.17 -22.21 5.67
C GLU A 90 9.70 -21.78 5.47
N PRO A 91 8.75 -22.34 6.23
CA PRO A 91 7.36 -21.92 6.16
C PRO A 91 7.19 -20.44 6.52
N ALA A 92 6.33 -19.73 5.81
CA ALA A 92 6.00 -18.36 6.17
C ALA A 92 5.22 -18.31 7.51
N PRO A 93 5.54 -17.32 8.39
CA PRO A 93 5.00 -17.28 9.74
C PRO A 93 3.50 -16.99 9.75
N ALA A 94 2.72 -17.72 10.55
CA ALA A 94 1.26 -17.61 10.57
C ALA A 94 0.71 -16.49 11.46
N ALA A 95 1.50 -15.97 12.40
CA ALA A 95 1.03 -15.04 13.44
C ALA A 95 1.77 -13.70 13.39
N CYS A 96 1.74 -13.03 12.24
CA CYS A 96 2.32 -11.69 12.09
C CYS A 96 1.25 -10.65 11.76
N ASP A 97 1.47 -9.41 12.21
CA ASP A 97 0.54 -8.31 11.99
C ASP A 97 0.70 -7.72 10.58
N ILE A 98 1.94 -7.71 10.07
CA ILE A 98 2.29 -7.11 8.77
C ILE A 98 3.19 -8.07 8.00
N TYR A 99 2.91 -8.29 6.73
CA TYR A 99 3.74 -9.06 5.81
C TYR A 99 4.31 -8.16 4.72
N VAL A 100 5.61 -8.28 4.45
CA VAL A 100 6.31 -7.49 3.44
C VAL A 100 6.89 -8.45 2.38
N LEU A 101 6.53 -8.21 1.13
CA LEU A 101 7.05 -8.90 -0.05
C LEU A 101 7.75 -7.88 -0.95
N GLY A 102 9.05 -8.07 -1.18
CA GLY A 102 9.84 -7.18 -2.04
C GLY A 102 9.79 -7.56 -3.52
N GLY A 103 10.66 -6.92 -4.30
CA GLY A 103 10.87 -7.22 -5.71
C GLY A 103 11.85 -8.38 -5.93
N GLY A 104 11.67 -9.09 -7.03
CA GLY A 104 12.49 -10.22 -7.45
C GLY A 104 12.48 -10.37 -8.97
N GLU A 105 13.30 -11.28 -9.47
CA GLU A 105 13.33 -11.67 -10.88
C GLU A 105 12.23 -12.72 -11.20
N ASP A 106 11.87 -12.87 -12.47
CA ASP A 106 10.74 -13.71 -12.91
C ASP A 106 10.80 -15.15 -12.34
N SER A 107 11.97 -15.78 -12.32
CA SER A 107 12.16 -17.16 -11.81
C SER A 107 12.02 -17.24 -10.28
N PRO A 108 12.80 -16.48 -9.47
CA PRO A 108 12.59 -16.36 -8.02
C PRO A 108 11.15 -15.98 -7.63
N GLN A 109 10.54 -15.02 -8.32
CA GLN A 109 9.16 -14.58 -8.10
C GLN A 109 8.18 -15.74 -8.27
N ALA A 110 8.33 -16.54 -9.34
CA ALA A 110 7.49 -17.71 -9.58
C ALA A 110 7.62 -18.77 -8.48
N SER A 111 8.84 -19.00 -7.97
CA SER A 111 9.09 -19.93 -6.86
C SER A 111 8.48 -19.45 -5.54
N ALA A 112 8.67 -18.17 -5.21
CA ALA A 112 8.09 -17.54 -4.04
C ALA A 112 6.56 -17.62 -4.06
N ALA A 113 5.93 -17.26 -5.18
CA ALA A 113 4.48 -17.35 -5.33
C ALA A 113 3.94 -18.77 -5.13
N ALA A 114 4.60 -19.77 -5.75
CA ALA A 114 4.19 -21.15 -5.63
C ALA A 114 4.23 -21.65 -4.18
N ALA A 115 5.26 -21.29 -3.41
CA ALA A 115 5.35 -21.62 -1.99
C ALA A 115 4.24 -20.93 -1.17
N LEU A 116 4.05 -19.61 -1.32
CA LEU A 116 3.01 -18.89 -0.59
C LEU A 116 1.60 -19.40 -0.89
N ILE A 117 1.33 -19.77 -2.14
CA ILE A 117 0.04 -20.36 -2.55
C ILE A 117 -0.15 -21.73 -1.90
N ALA A 118 0.88 -22.59 -1.92
CA ALA A 118 0.81 -23.92 -1.34
C ALA A 118 0.59 -23.86 0.19
N GLU A 119 1.23 -22.91 0.86
CA GLU A 119 1.08 -22.71 2.30
C GLU A 119 -0.26 -22.04 2.67
N GLY A 120 -0.74 -21.12 1.83
CA GLY A 120 -1.97 -20.33 2.03
C GLY A 120 -1.96 -19.45 3.29
N VAL A 121 -0.78 -19.24 3.89
CA VAL A 121 -0.65 -18.59 5.20
C VAL A 121 -0.92 -17.10 5.15
N VAL A 122 -0.48 -16.41 4.09
CA VAL A 122 -0.71 -14.98 3.89
C VAL A 122 -2.20 -14.71 3.71
N ASN A 123 -2.93 -15.56 2.96
CA ASN A 123 -4.37 -15.42 2.78
C ASN A 123 -5.12 -15.54 4.11
N ARG A 124 -4.81 -16.58 4.90
CA ARG A 124 -5.40 -16.73 6.24
C ARG A 124 -5.07 -15.55 7.15
N ALA A 125 -3.84 -15.06 7.12
CA ALA A 125 -3.44 -13.91 7.93
C ALA A 125 -4.21 -12.64 7.55
N VAL A 126 -4.44 -12.39 6.26
CA VAL A 126 -5.27 -11.26 5.79
C VAL A 126 -6.73 -11.43 6.21
N ASP A 127 -7.30 -12.63 6.11
CA ASP A 127 -8.65 -12.93 6.63
C ASP A 127 -8.76 -12.66 8.14
N ASP A 128 -7.67 -12.90 8.88
CA ASP A 128 -7.55 -12.61 10.31
C ASP A 128 -7.20 -11.13 10.62
N GLY A 129 -7.00 -10.30 9.59
CA GLY A 129 -6.84 -8.85 9.71
C GLY A 129 -5.40 -8.33 9.60
N ALA A 130 -4.44 -9.18 9.23
CA ALA A 130 -3.07 -8.75 8.93
C ALA A 130 -3.01 -7.83 7.72
N ALA A 131 -1.95 -7.02 7.67
CA ALA A 131 -1.65 -6.12 6.57
C ALA A 131 -0.59 -6.74 5.66
N VAL A 132 -0.61 -6.37 4.39
CA VAL A 132 0.39 -6.84 3.43
C VAL A 132 0.87 -5.67 2.58
N LEU A 133 2.18 -5.55 2.44
CA LEU A 133 2.84 -4.65 1.51
C LEU A 133 3.61 -5.48 0.47
N GLY A 134 3.19 -5.41 -0.78
CA GLY A 134 3.90 -5.95 -1.93
C GLY A 134 4.55 -4.85 -2.76
N VAL A 135 5.84 -5.01 -3.05
CA VAL A 135 6.61 -4.08 -3.89
C VAL A 135 7.05 -4.79 -5.16
N CYS A 136 6.75 -4.22 -6.33
CA CYS A 136 7.11 -4.77 -7.64
C CYS A 136 6.68 -6.24 -7.82
N ALA A 137 7.60 -7.20 -7.84
CA ALA A 137 7.26 -8.63 -7.90
C ALA A 137 6.27 -9.02 -6.78
N GLY A 138 6.50 -8.54 -5.55
CA GLY A 138 5.58 -8.74 -4.43
C GLY A 138 4.18 -8.22 -4.70
N PHE A 139 4.03 -7.05 -5.34
CA PHE A 139 2.72 -6.53 -5.77
C PHE A 139 2.04 -7.49 -6.75
N GLN A 140 2.78 -7.95 -7.76
CA GLN A 140 2.24 -8.83 -8.80
C GLN A 140 1.78 -10.18 -8.23
N ILE A 141 2.53 -10.74 -7.27
CA ILE A 141 2.17 -11.97 -6.56
C ILE A 141 0.83 -11.81 -5.84
N LEU A 142 0.51 -10.63 -5.31
CA LEU A 142 -0.74 -10.40 -4.57
C LEU A 142 -1.99 -10.38 -5.46
N GLY A 143 -1.83 -10.20 -6.77
CA GLY A 143 -2.95 -10.21 -7.73
C GLY A 143 -3.53 -11.61 -8.00
N HIS A 144 -4.49 -11.70 -8.93
CA HIS A 144 -5.03 -12.97 -9.40
C HIS A 144 -4.02 -13.77 -10.23
N SER A 145 -3.22 -13.07 -11.03
CA SER A 145 -2.16 -13.68 -11.83
C SER A 145 -1.07 -12.67 -12.20
N PHE A 146 0.12 -13.20 -12.47
CA PHE A 146 1.28 -12.46 -12.96
C PHE A 146 1.97 -13.25 -14.07
N PHE A 147 3.05 -12.73 -14.65
CA PHE A 147 3.84 -13.46 -15.65
C PHE A 147 5.11 -14.04 -15.01
N GLY A 148 5.40 -15.30 -15.30
CA GLY A 148 6.66 -15.96 -14.94
C GLY A 148 7.68 -15.92 -16.08
N PRO A 149 8.71 -16.77 -16.00
CA PRO A 149 9.75 -16.87 -17.02
C PRO A 149 9.17 -17.08 -18.42
N GLY A 150 9.69 -16.32 -19.39
CA GLY A 150 9.20 -16.36 -20.77
C GLY A 150 7.85 -15.66 -21.00
N GLY A 151 7.27 -15.02 -19.98
CA GLY A 151 6.00 -14.29 -20.08
C GLY A 151 4.76 -15.16 -19.87
N ALA A 152 4.92 -16.43 -19.50
CA ALA A 152 3.79 -17.33 -19.24
C ALA A 152 3.02 -16.91 -17.98
N ALA A 153 1.69 -16.92 -18.05
CA ALA A 153 0.86 -16.58 -16.89
C ALA A 153 1.05 -17.58 -15.73
N ARG A 154 1.07 -17.06 -14.51
CA ARG A 154 1.19 -17.80 -13.25
C ARG A 154 0.10 -17.32 -12.28
N PRO A 155 -0.48 -18.22 -11.47
CA PRO A 155 -1.44 -17.81 -10.45
C PRO A 155 -0.76 -16.95 -9.38
N GLY A 156 -1.46 -15.92 -8.92
CA GLY A 156 -1.10 -15.16 -7.72
C GLY A 156 -1.96 -15.56 -6.51
N LEU A 157 -1.85 -14.80 -5.42
CA LEU A 157 -2.56 -15.05 -4.17
C LEU A 157 -4.03 -14.59 -4.20
N GLY A 158 -4.43 -13.77 -5.16
CA GLY A 158 -5.80 -13.25 -5.30
C GLY A 158 -6.23 -12.29 -4.19
N LEU A 159 -5.27 -11.67 -3.50
CA LEU A 159 -5.49 -10.73 -2.40
C LEU A 159 -5.82 -9.31 -2.88
N LEU A 160 -5.32 -8.95 -4.07
CA LEU A 160 -5.68 -7.75 -4.80
C LEU A 160 -6.48 -8.15 -6.03
N ASP A 161 -7.59 -7.46 -6.27
CA ASP A 161 -8.35 -7.57 -7.51
C ASP A 161 -7.60 -6.92 -8.68
N CYS A 162 -6.55 -7.59 -9.17
CA CYS A 162 -5.76 -7.14 -10.31
C CYS A 162 -5.12 -8.32 -11.06
N THR A 163 -4.60 -8.06 -12.24
CA THR A 163 -3.80 -9.02 -13.02
C THR A 163 -2.64 -8.30 -13.67
N THR A 164 -1.46 -8.91 -13.62
CA THR A 164 -0.26 -8.36 -14.24
C THR A 164 0.16 -9.20 -15.44
N ALA A 165 0.42 -8.54 -16.57
CA ALA A 165 0.93 -9.18 -17.77
C ALA A 165 2.17 -8.48 -18.30
N ARG A 166 3.08 -9.25 -18.91
CA ARG A 166 4.16 -8.70 -19.72
C ARG A 166 3.63 -8.41 -21.11
N ARG A 167 3.55 -7.13 -21.47
CA ARG A 167 3.18 -6.70 -22.83
C ARG A 167 4.44 -6.48 -23.68
N ALA A 168 4.27 -6.34 -24.99
CA ALA A 168 5.37 -6.03 -25.91
C ALA A 168 5.84 -4.57 -25.76
N SER A 169 6.34 -4.22 -24.57
CA SER A 169 6.86 -2.91 -24.23
C SER A 169 8.28 -3.03 -23.64
N PRO A 170 9.13 -2.01 -23.79
CA PRO A 170 10.38 -1.92 -23.05
C PRO A 170 10.14 -1.97 -21.55
N ARG A 171 11.19 -2.35 -20.80
CA ARG A 171 11.20 -2.24 -19.35
C ARG A 171 10.99 -0.77 -18.95
N ILE A 172 10.11 -0.56 -17.98
CA ILE A 172 9.78 0.74 -17.43
C ILE A 172 10.81 1.04 -16.34
N VAL A 173 11.57 2.11 -16.52
CA VAL A 173 12.67 2.49 -15.63
C VAL A 173 12.68 4.01 -15.46
N GLY A 174 12.56 4.51 -14.24
CA GLY A 174 12.69 5.95 -13.98
C GLY A 174 12.09 6.43 -12.66
N GLU A 175 12.23 7.73 -12.42
CA GLU A 175 11.53 8.41 -11.34
C GLU A 175 10.03 8.48 -11.63
N ILE A 176 9.24 8.31 -10.58
CA ILE A 176 7.77 8.33 -10.64
C ILE A 176 7.21 9.24 -9.56
N LEU A 177 6.29 10.11 -9.97
CA LEU A 177 5.53 11.01 -9.10
C LEU A 177 4.04 10.72 -9.26
N VAL A 178 3.35 10.63 -8.13
CA VAL A 178 1.95 10.21 -8.07
C VAL A 178 1.14 11.22 -7.27
N GLU A 179 0.13 11.79 -7.92
CA GLU A 179 -0.94 12.52 -7.23
C GLU A 179 -1.80 11.49 -6.48
N PRO A 180 -1.97 11.63 -5.16
CA PRO A 180 -2.58 10.59 -4.36
C PRO A 180 -4.08 10.50 -4.64
N ASN A 181 -4.61 9.28 -4.57
CA ASN A 181 -6.05 9.08 -4.60
C ASN A 181 -6.66 9.66 -3.32
N PRO A 182 -7.63 10.60 -3.42
CA PRO A 182 -8.25 11.20 -2.24
C PRO A 182 -8.95 10.20 -1.31
N GLU A 183 -9.35 9.03 -1.84
CA GLU A 183 -9.95 7.95 -1.04
C GLU A 183 -8.94 7.23 -0.15
N VAL A 184 -7.65 7.29 -0.49
CA VAL A 184 -6.56 6.66 0.28
C VAL A 184 -6.05 7.58 1.40
N GLY A 185 -6.19 8.90 1.24
CA GLY A 185 -5.84 9.86 2.29
C GLY A 185 -4.33 10.08 2.48
N LEU A 186 -3.53 9.88 1.43
CA LEU A 186 -2.08 10.09 1.44
C LEU A 186 -1.70 11.45 0.83
N PRO A 187 -0.53 12.02 1.19
CA PRO A 187 0.10 13.07 0.38
C PRO A 187 0.67 12.50 -0.92
N ALA A 188 1.16 13.38 -1.81
CA ALA A 188 1.79 12.96 -3.06
C ALA A 188 2.92 11.95 -2.82
N LEU A 189 2.94 10.89 -3.63
CA LEU A 189 3.89 9.81 -3.50
C LEU A 189 5.02 9.98 -4.52
N SER A 190 6.22 9.56 -4.14
CA SER A 190 7.36 9.49 -5.04
C SER A 190 8.11 8.17 -4.89
N GLY A 191 8.76 7.76 -5.97
CA GLY A 191 9.47 6.49 -6.01
C GLY A 191 10.32 6.38 -7.26
N TYR A 192 10.96 5.22 -7.39
CA TYR A 192 11.61 4.81 -8.62
C TYR A 192 10.92 3.56 -9.12
N GLU A 193 10.55 3.48 -10.39
CA GLU A 193 9.95 2.30 -10.98
C GLU A 193 10.98 1.55 -11.82
N ASN A 194 10.96 0.21 -11.74
CA ASN A 194 11.86 -0.65 -12.50
C ASN A 194 11.21 -2.01 -12.79
N HIS A 195 10.25 -2.06 -13.71
CA HIS A 195 9.42 -3.24 -13.94
C HIS A 195 9.07 -3.43 -15.42
N ALA A 196 8.66 -4.64 -15.79
CA ALA A 196 8.19 -4.96 -17.15
C ALA A 196 6.69 -5.33 -17.18
N GLY A 197 6.05 -5.40 -16.01
CA GLY A 197 4.68 -5.80 -15.85
C GLY A 197 3.74 -4.61 -15.96
N LEU A 198 2.65 -4.78 -16.70
CA LEU A 198 1.54 -3.83 -16.68
C LEU A 198 0.40 -4.47 -15.91
N THR A 199 -0.14 -3.75 -14.94
CA THR A 199 -1.14 -4.26 -14.01
C THR A 199 -2.50 -3.65 -14.32
N ASP A 200 -3.47 -4.48 -14.66
CA ASP A 200 -4.85 -4.07 -14.85
C ASP A 200 -5.61 -4.27 -13.52
N LEU A 201 -6.20 -3.20 -12.99
CA LEU A 201 -7.01 -3.26 -11.76
C LEU A 201 -8.47 -3.64 -12.07
N GLY A 202 -9.01 -4.54 -11.25
CA GLY A 202 -10.43 -4.85 -11.17
C GLY A 202 -11.18 -3.86 -10.26
N PRO A 203 -12.52 -3.96 -10.19
CA PRO A 203 -13.37 -2.97 -9.52
C PRO A 203 -13.25 -2.93 -7.99
N ARG A 204 -12.68 -3.96 -7.34
CA ARG A 204 -12.50 -3.99 -5.87
C ARG A 204 -11.24 -3.25 -5.42
N ALA A 205 -10.18 -3.28 -6.23
CA ALA A 205 -8.95 -2.57 -5.95
C ALA A 205 -9.08 -1.08 -6.28
N VAL A 206 -8.48 -0.22 -5.46
CA VAL A 206 -8.34 1.21 -5.75
C VAL A 206 -6.86 1.55 -5.97
N PRO A 207 -6.49 2.35 -6.98
CA PRO A 207 -5.12 2.76 -7.17
C PRO A 207 -4.67 3.68 -6.01
N LEU A 208 -3.37 3.66 -5.69
CA LEU A 208 -2.78 4.57 -4.72
C LEU A 208 -2.84 6.02 -5.20
N GLY A 209 -2.80 6.22 -6.52
CA GLY A 209 -2.93 7.53 -7.12
C GLY A 209 -2.86 7.55 -8.64
N ARG A 210 -2.86 8.75 -9.20
CA ARG A 210 -2.66 9.03 -10.61
C ARG A 210 -1.19 9.36 -10.86
N VAL A 211 -0.61 8.81 -11.91
CA VAL A 211 0.78 9.08 -12.29
C VAL A 211 0.85 10.46 -12.96
N ASP A 212 1.65 11.35 -12.39
CA ASP A 212 1.99 12.65 -12.99
C ASP A 212 3.29 12.56 -13.82
N VAL A 213 4.26 11.78 -13.33
CA VAL A 213 5.52 11.45 -14.01
C VAL A 213 5.78 9.96 -13.84
N GLY A 214 6.18 9.27 -14.91
CA GLY A 214 6.39 7.81 -14.91
C GLY A 214 5.31 7.06 -15.68
N VAL A 215 5.14 5.77 -15.39
CA VAL A 215 4.17 4.86 -16.04
C VAL A 215 3.26 4.16 -15.03
N GLY A 216 3.79 3.71 -13.90
CA GLY A 216 3.06 2.99 -12.87
C GLY A 216 2.44 1.69 -13.40
N ASN A 217 1.13 1.49 -13.19
CA ASN A 217 0.39 0.32 -13.65
C ASN A 217 0.32 0.20 -15.19
N GLY A 218 0.53 1.29 -15.93
CA GLY A 218 0.44 1.35 -17.40
C GLY A 218 -0.84 1.97 -17.96
N ASP A 219 -1.80 2.34 -17.11
CA ASP A 219 -3.06 2.97 -17.47
C ASP A 219 -3.18 4.43 -16.97
N GLY A 220 -2.08 4.99 -16.48
CA GLY A 220 -2.02 6.32 -15.84
C GLY A 220 -2.29 6.30 -14.34
N THR A 221 -2.48 5.13 -13.74
CA THR A 221 -2.55 4.94 -12.28
C THR A 221 -1.32 4.25 -11.73
N GLU A 222 -1.13 4.32 -10.41
CA GLU A 222 -0.05 3.62 -9.72
C GLU A 222 -0.56 2.83 -8.51
N GLY A 223 -0.05 1.61 -8.39
CA GLY A 223 -0.28 0.70 -7.29
C GLY A 223 -1.74 0.26 -7.15
N ALA A 224 -2.02 -0.40 -6.03
CA ALA A 224 -3.34 -0.88 -5.66
C ALA A 224 -3.47 -0.96 -4.13
N LEU A 225 -4.69 -0.75 -3.66
CA LEU A 225 -5.11 -0.94 -2.28
C LEU A 225 -6.44 -1.69 -2.29
N GLU A 226 -6.51 -2.78 -1.52
CA GLU A 226 -7.76 -3.48 -1.20
C GLU A 226 -7.72 -3.92 0.26
N GLY A 227 -8.64 -3.41 1.08
CA GLY A 227 -8.62 -3.64 2.53
C GLY A 227 -7.31 -3.16 3.17
N ARG A 228 -6.51 -4.11 3.67
CA ARG A 228 -5.19 -3.88 4.30
C ARG A 228 -4.02 -4.38 3.43
N VAL A 229 -4.27 -4.61 2.15
CA VAL A 229 -3.29 -5.10 1.19
C VAL A 229 -2.91 -3.95 0.27
N VAL A 230 -1.63 -3.59 0.25
CA VAL A 230 -1.04 -2.54 -0.59
C VAL A 230 -0.08 -3.19 -1.56
N GLY A 231 -0.25 -2.86 -2.84
CA GLY A 231 0.68 -3.20 -3.91
C GLY A 231 1.21 -1.93 -4.58
N THR A 232 2.49 -1.86 -4.88
CA THR A 232 3.08 -0.70 -5.56
C THR A 232 4.33 -1.05 -6.36
N TYR A 233 4.57 -0.33 -7.45
CA TYR A 233 5.82 -0.33 -8.21
C TYR A 233 6.82 0.71 -7.73
N LEU A 234 6.45 1.57 -6.77
CA LEU A 234 7.36 2.52 -6.17
C LEU A 234 8.46 1.77 -5.41
N HIS A 235 9.71 1.97 -5.81
CA HIS A 235 10.89 1.60 -5.03
C HIS A 235 11.49 2.83 -4.35
N GLY A 236 12.52 2.59 -3.54
CA GLY A 236 13.23 3.65 -2.83
C GLY A 236 14.25 3.09 -1.83
N PRO A 237 13.84 2.36 -0.78
CA PRO A 237 12.54 1.71 -0.50
C PRO A 237 11.32 2.64 -0.35
N VAL A 238 10.11 2.16 -0.68
CA VAL A 238 8.90 3.00 -0.76
C VAL A 238 8.54 3.68 0.56
N LEU A 239 8.68 2.98 1.69
CA LEU A 239 8.26 3.50 2.98
C LEU A 239 9.22 4.58 3.51
N ALA A 240 10.50 4.52 3.14
CA ALA A 240 11.47 5.57 3.45
C ALA A 240 11.20 6.83 2.63
N ARG A 241 10.83 6.67 1.35
CA ARG A 241 10.43 7.81 0.50
C ARG A 241 9.07 8.37 0.87
N ASN A 242 8.18 7.56 1.45
CA ASN A 242 6.80 7.92 1.74
C ASN A 242 6.39 7.56 3.19
N PRO A 243 6.89 8.27 4.21
CA PRO A 243 6.55 8.01 5.62
C PRO A 243 5.05 7.91 5.92
N ALA A 244 4.23 8.74 5.27
CA ALA A 244 2.77 8.70 5.42
C ALA A 244 2.14 7.37 4.98
N LEU A 245 2.74 6.67 4.00
CA LEU A 245 2.30 5.33 3.61
C LEU A 245 2.64 4.29 4.69
N ALA A 246 3.79 4.43 5.34
CA ALA A 246 4.15 3.57 6.48
C ALA A 246 3.15 3.78 7.63
N ASP A 247 2.84 5.05 7.95
CA ASP A 247 1.88 5.37 9.00
C ASP A 247 0.46 4.94 8.67
N LEU A 248 0.03 4.99 7.40
CA LEU A 248 -1.25 4.42 6.98
C LEU A 248 -1.31 2.93 7.33
N ILE A 249 -0.29 2.15 6.98
CA ILE A 249 -0.23 0.71 7.27
C ILE A 249 -0.25 0.47 8.79
N LEU A 250 0.56 1.21 9.55
CA LEU A 250 0.64 1.07 11.01
C LEU A 250 -0.68 1.47 11.71
N SER A 251 -1.39 2.46 11.18
CA SER A 251 -2.65 2.97 11.76
C SER A 251 -3.76 1.92 11.80
N TRP A 252 -3.71 0.91 10.94
CA TRP A 252 -4.69 -0.19 10.92
C TRP A 252 -4.69 -1.03 12.21
N PHE A 253 -3.59 -1.00 12.96
CA PHE A 253 -3.43 -1.77 14.21
C PHE A 253 -3.32 -0.86 15.43
N ALA A 254 -2.54 0.23 15.30
CA ALA A 254 -2.27 1.15 16.39
C ALA A 254 -3.38 2.22 16.56
N GLY A 255 -4.25 2.39 15.56
CA GLY A 255 -5.21 3.49 15.53
C GLY A 255 -4.54 4.81 15.15
N GLU A 256 -4.96 5.90 15.79
CA GLU A 256 -4.36 7.21 15.58
C GLU A 256 -2.93 7.20 16.14
N LEU A 257 -1.97 7.52 15.27
CA LEU A 257 -0.54 7.54 15.62
C LEU A 257 -0.14 8.97 15.95
N GLU A 258 0.67 9.14 17.01
CA GLU A 258 1.32 10.43 17.24
C GLU A 258 2.20 10.79 16.03
N PRO A 259 2.09 12.04 15.53
CA PRO A 259 2.94 12.52 14.45
C PRO A 259 4.41 12.42 14.84
N LEU A 260 5.24 11.98 13.89
CA LEU A 260 6.69 12.02 14.01
C LEU A 260 7.23 13.27 13.33
N ASP A 261 8.41 13.71 13.76
CA ASP A 261 9.15 14.76 13.06
C ASP A 261 9.76 14.18 11.77
N ASP A 262 9.04 14.34 10.66
CA ASP A 262 9.48 13.97 9.31
C ASP A 262 10.02 15.19 8.54
N GLY A 263 10.50 16.25 9.21
CA GLY A 263 10.94 17.51 8.60
C GLY A 263 11.99 17.31 7.50
N GLU A 264 13.12 16.69 7.84
CA GLU A 264 14.21 16.41 6.88
C GLU A 264 13.74 15.53 5.71
N VAL A 265 12.89 14.53 5.99
CA VAL A 265 12.35 13.65 4.95
C VAL A 265 11.40 14.42 4.02
N THR A 266 10.64 15.36 4.57
CA THR A 266 9.72 16.23 3.82
C THR A 266 10.51 17.15 2.89
N ASP A 267 11.58 17.76 3.37
CA ASP A 267 12.47 18.60 2.57
C ASP A 267 13.09 17.81 1.41
N LEU A 268 13.68 16.64 1.70
CA LEU A 268 14.23 15.74 0.68
C LEU A 268 13.18 15.25 -0.33
N ARG A 269 11.92 15.08 0.09
CA ARG A 269 10.83 14.71 -0.83
C ARG A 269 10.50 15.86 -1.77
N GLU A 270 10.45 17.08 -1.27
CA GLU A 270 10.15 18.25 -2.07
C GLU A 270 11.27 18.57 -3.05
N GLU A 271 12.54 18.50 -2.63
CA GLU A 271 13.70 18.63 -3.52
C GLU A 271 13.65 17.62 -4.68
N ARG A 272 13.33 16.34 -4.39
CA ARG A 272 13.17 15.30 -5.44
C ARG A 272 12.04 15.63 -6.39
N ARG A 273 10.89 16.09 -5.89
CA ARG A 273 9.75 16.47 -6.73
C ARG A 273 10.12 17.61 -7.67
N GLN A 274 10.80 18.63 -7.16
CA GLN A 274 11.28 19.76 -7.95
C GLN A 274 12.31 19.33 -8.99
N PHE A 275 13.26 18.48 -8.61
CA PHE A 275 14.24 17.92 -9.54
C PHE A 275 13.57 17.14 -10.68
N VAL A 276 12.66 16.22 -10.36
CA VAL A 276 11.94 15.41 -11.37
C VAL A 276 11.09 16.30 -12.27
N ALA A 277 10.37 17.28 -11.71
CA ALA A 277 9.58 18.23 -12.49
C ALA A 277 10.46 19.05 -13.46
N ALA A 278 11.62 19.52 -13.01
CA ALA A 278 12.58 20.26 -13.83
C ALA A 278 13.16 19.38 -14.95
N GLU A 279 13.51 18.13 -14.65
CA GLU A 279 14.01 17.17 -15.65
C GLU A 279 12.96 16.85 -16.71
N VAL A 280 11.69 16.67 -16.32
CA VAL A 280 10.58 16.49 -17.29
C VAL A 280 10.42 17.72 -18.18
N ALA A 281 10.52 18.93 -17.63
CA ALA A 281 10.39 20.17 -18.39
C ALA A 281 11.53 20.39 -19.41
N ARG A 282 12.73 19.86 -19.14
CA ARG A 282 13.91 19.97 -20.01
C ARG A 282 13.90 19.00 -21.20
N ARG A 283 13.12 17.93 -21.16
CA ARG A 283 13.09 16.94 -22.24
C ARG A 283 12.43 17.56 -23.48
N PRO A 284 13.10 17.57 -24.66
CA PRO A 284 12.46 17.99 -25.90
C PRO A 284 11.22 17.14 -26.12
N SER A 285 10.13 17.73 -26.62
CA SER A 285 8.81 17.13 -26.72
C SER A 285 8.79 15.88 -27.62
N ARG A 286 9.32 14.76 -27.15
CA ARG A 286 8.93 13.44 -27.63
C ARG A 286 7.46 13.31 -27.28
N LYS A 287 6.64 12.97 -28.29
CA LYS A 287 5.19 12.73 -28.17
C LYS A 287 4.91 12.22 -26.76
N ARG A 288 4.27 13.05 -25.93
CA ARG A 288 3.69 12.58 -24.67
C ARG A 288 2.98 11.30 -25.05
N LEU A 289 3.37 10.15 -24.48
CA LEU A 289 2.45 9.03 -24.40
C LEU A 289 1.16 9.67 -23.89
N GLY A 290 0.10 9.57 -24.71
CA GLY A 290 -1.01 10.53 -24.70
C GLY A 290 -1.47 10.90 -23.30
N GLU A 291 -1.96 12.13 -23.14
CA GLU A 291 -2.56 12.59 -21.87
C GLU A 291 -3.33 11.43 -21.23
N PRO A 292 -3.05 11.10 -19.95
CA PRO A 292 -3.76 10.01 -19.29
C PRO A 292 -5.26 10.31 -19.44
N PRO A 293 -6.07 9.36 -19.94
CA PRO A 293 -7.39 9.68 -20.49
C PRO A 293 -8.42 10.21 -19.47
N PHE A 294 -8.04 10.40 -18.20
CA PHE A 294 -8.99 10.51 -17.09
C PHE A 294 -8.52 11.44 -15.96
N GLY A 295 -9.39 12.39 -15.58
CA GLY A 295 -9.38 12.98 -14.25
C GLY A 295 -10.21 12.14 -13.25
N TRP A 296 -9.98 12.33 -11.95
CA TRP A 296 -10.63 11.57 -10.85
C TRP A 296 -12.17 11.47 -10.96
N ARG A 297 -12.82 12.51 -11.50
CA ARG A 297 -14.28 12.52 -11.74
C ARG A 297 -14.74 11.49 -12.77
N ARG A 298 -13.93 11.15 -13.77
CA ARG A 298 -14.25 10.14 -14.79
C ARG A 298 -13.89 8.72 -14.33
N TYR A 299 -12.81 8.55 -13.57
CA TYR A 299 -12.49 7.27 -12.91
C TYR A 299 -13.67 6.77 -12.07
N ARG A 300 -14.22 7.65 -11.20
CA ARG A 300 -15.42 7.34 -10.41
C ARG A 300 -16.64 6.96 -11.25
N ARG A 301 -16.89 7.65 -12.37
CA ARG A 301 -18.03 7.37 -13.26
C ARG A 301 -17.91 6.01 -13.96
N ARG A 302 -16.71 5.59 -14.38
CA ARG A 302 -16.49 4.25 -14.95
C ARG A 302 -16.68 3.15 -13.89
N ARG A 303 -16.19 3.35 -12.66
CA ARG A 303 -16.42 2.42 -11.53
C ARG A 303 -17.91 2.20 -11.25
N MET A 304 -18.70 3.29 -11.28
CA MET A 304 -20.17 3.20 -11.10
C MET A 304 -20.89 2.59 -12.31
N ALA A 305 -20.31 2.67 -13.51
CA ALA A 305 -20.89 2.08 -14.72
C ALA A 305 -20.55 0.59 -14.89
N SER A 306 -19.45 0.10 -14.31
CA SER A 306 -19.05 -1.31 -14.34
C SER A 306 -19.74 -2.18 -13.28
N THR A 307 -20.47 -1.58 -12.34
CA THR A 307 -21.25 -2.30 -11.31
C THR A 307 -22.60 -2.84 -11.80
N ASP A 308 -22.96 -2.65 -13.07
CA ASP A 308 -24.20 -3.20 -13.63
C ASP A 308 -23.95 -4.31 -14.65
N ARG A 309 -24.53 -5.48 -14.31
CA ARG A 309 -24.72 -6.74 -15.06
C ARG A 309 -23.63 -7.83 -14.94
N PRO A 310 -23.91 -8.92 -14.21
CA PRO A 310 -23.22 -10.19 -14.48
C PRO A 310 -23.59 -10.66 -15.89
N ARG A 311 -22.58 -10.85 -16.75
CA ARG A 311 -22.74 -11.65 -17.96
C ARG A 311 -22.88 -13.11 -17.53
N ALA A 312 -24.07 -13.68 -17.68
CA ALA A 312 -24.25 -15.12 -17.61
C ALA A 312 -23.35 -15.78 -18.67
N ALA A 313 -22.33 -16.51 -18.21
CA ALA A 313 -21.57 -17.41 -19.08
C ALA A 313 -22.40 -18.68 -19.25
N ASN A 314 -22.99 -18.85 -20.44
CA ASN A 314 -23.54 -20.13 -20.87
C ASN A 314 -22.37 -21.09 -21.08
N PHE A 315 -22.16 -22.00 -20.14
CA PHE A 315 -21.44 -23.25 -20.41
C PHE A 315 -22.42 -24.21 -21.07
N SER A 316 -22.17 -24.52 -22.34
CA SER A 316 -22.79 -25.67 -23.00
C SER A 316 -21.88 -26.88 -22.80
N VAL A 317 -22.48 -27.99 -22.40
CA VAL A 317 -21.90 -29.32 -22.17
C VAL A 317 -21.27 -29.87 -23.44
#